data_AF-A0A1L3SQR6-F1
#
_entry.id   AF-A0A1L3SQR6-F1
#
_cell.length_a   1.000
_cell.length_b   1.000
_cell.length_c   1.000
_cell.angle_alpha   90.00
_cell.angle_beta   90.00
_cell.angle_gamma   90.00
#
_symmetry.space_group_name_H-M   'P 1'
#
loop_
_entity.id
_entity.type
_entity.pdbx_description
1 polymer ?
#
loop_
_entity_poly.entity_id
_entity_poly.type
_entity_poly.pdbx_seq_one_letter_code
_entity_poly.pdbx_strand_id
1 'polypeptide(L)'
;MLRGLHARNLMTTPTREHWQEAFALEQSSMRDFPDSPWGYIGSALMLLNGSFQGFIDRPRDEVLDEAEDLAERALAMAPDNYMGHYTAARVLATRGHFREALRQFEEAARLNPSDPLVLIAMSMPLLFTGDTERAKAILEHARSVDPLHGDWLLVQLGWAHWQAGECEKGLDAMHRMASPPVSSLTMLASLQICTGDTAQARETIAALLEARPDYSIQEEIRINPSDWKPDGTLERWLDGLRQAGLPG
;
A
#
# COMPACT_ATOMS: atom_id res chain seq x y z
N MET A 1 2.39 -12.80 -21.88
CA MET A 1 1.33 -13.14 -20.89
C MET A 1 1.78 -14.18 -19.86
N LEU A 2 2.38 -15.31 -20.25
CA LEU A 2 2.78 -16.37 -19.31
C LEU A 2 3.85 -15.95 -18.28
N ARG A 3 4.84 -15.14 -18.67
CA ARG A 3 5.91 -14.69 -17.75
C ARG A 3 5.42 -13.77 -16.64
N GLY A 4 4.52 -12.83 -16.94
CA GLY A 4 3.93 -11.95 -15.92
C GLY A 4 3.03 -12.71 -14.93
N LEU A 5 2.32 -13.74 -15.40
CA LEU A 5 1.58 -14.64 -14.50
C LEU A 5 2.53 -15.42 -13.59
N HIS A 6 3.65 -15.90 -14.12
CA HIS A 6 4.68 -16.59 -13.32
C HIS A 6 5.33 -15.67 -12.29
N ALA A 7 5.71 -14.44 -12.68
CA ALA A 7 6.22 -13.42 -11.77
C ALA A 7 5.23 -13.12 -10.64
N ARG A 8 3.93 -13.02 -10.94
CA ARG A 8 2.88 -12.85 -9.92
C ARG A 8 2.80 -14.04 -8.95
N ASN A 9 2.92 -15.26 -9.45
CA ASN A 9 2.90 -16.45 -8.60
C ASN A 9 4.08 -16.51 -7.62
N LEU A 10 5.29 -16.13 -8.06
CA LEU A 10 6.47 -16.03 -7.18
C LEU A 10 6.25 -15.05 -6.02
N MET A 11 5.46 -14.00 -6.24
CA MET A 11 5.19 -12.96 -5.25
C MET A 11 4.07 -13.31 -4.26
N THR A 12 3.51 -14.52 -4.29
CA THR A 12 2.55 -14.99 -3.27
C THR A 12 3.18 -15.16 -1.89
N THR A 13 4.44 -15.59 -1.84
CA THR A 13 5.27 -15.64 -0.63
C THR A 13 6.57 -14.90 -0.92
N PRO A 14 6.61 -13.57 -0.81
CA PRO A 14 7.73 -12.78 -1.31
C PRO A 14 8.99 -13.01 -0.49
N THR A 15 10.04 -13.50 -1.14
CA THR A 15 11.42 -13.52 -0.65
C THR A 15 12.28 -12.65 -1.55
N ARG A 16 13.48 -12.25 -1.10
CA ARG A 16 14.43 -11.51 -1.94
C ARG A 16 14.76 -12.29 -3.23
N GLU A 17 14.86 -13.62 -3.13
CA GLU A 17 15.10 -14.52 -4.27
C GLU A 17 13.91 -14.57 -5.24
N HIS A 18 12.69 -14.79 -4.74
CA HIS A 18 11.48 -14.77 -5.58
C HIS A 18 11.29 -13.42 -6.27
N TRP A 19 11.60 -12.32 -5.58
CA TRP A 19 11.55 -10.98 -6.16
C TRP A 19 12.59 -10.80 -7.27
N GLN A 20 13.83 -11.26 -7.06
CA GLN A 20 14.89 -11.19 -8.09
C GLN A 20 14.50 -11.97 -9.34
N GLU A 21 13.95 -13.16 -9.18
CA GLU A 21 13.48 -13.99 -10.29
C GLU A 21 12.31 -13.33 -11.03
N ALA A 22 11.29 -12.87 -10.30
CA ALA A 22 10.15 -12.14 -10.87
C ALA A 22 10.61 -10.89 -11.63
N PHE A 23 11.53 -10.11 -11.07
CA PHE A 23 12.05 -8.92 -11.71
C PHE A 23 12.86 -9.24 -12.97
N ALA A 24 13.66 -10.31 -12.97
CA ALA A 24 14.39 -10.77 -14.16
C ALA A 24 13.45 -11.20 -15.30
N LEU A 25 12.32 -11.84 -14.97
CA LEU A 25 11.29 -12.21 -15.95
C LEU A 25 10.65 -10.99 -16.60
N GLU A 26 10.34 -9.96 -15.83
CA GLU A 26 9.76 -8.71 -16.35
C GLU A 26 10.77 -7.94 -17.21
N GLN A 27 12.04 -7.88 -16.80
CA GLN A 27 13.09 -7.30 -17.63
C GLN A 27 13.30 -8.09 -18.94
N SER A 28 13.19 -9.42 -18.92
CA SER A 28 13.24 -10.22 -20.14
C SER A 28 12.02 -9.98 -21.02
N SER A 29 10.83 -9.79 -20.43
CA SER A 29 9.61 -9.42 -21.16
C SER A 29 9.79 -8.09 -21.88
N MET A 30 10.37 -7.09 -21.20
CA MET A 30 10.67 -5.78 -21.76
C MET A 30 11.69 -5.84 -22.91
N ARG A 31 12.72 -6.69 -22.81
CA ARG A 31 13.72 -6.88 -23.88
C ARG A 31 13.14 -7.61 -25.10
N ASP A 32 12.36 -8.67 -24.87
CA ASP A 32 11.84 -9.53 -25.94
C ASP A 32 10.64 -8.91 -26.65
N PHE A 33 9.88 -8.04 -25.96
CA PHE A 33 8.69 -7.36 -26.45
C PHE A 33 8.74 -5.85 -26.16
N PRO A 34 9.66 -5.10 -26.79
CA PRO A 34 9.92 -3.70 -26.45
C PRO A 34 8.74 -2.76 -26.75
N ASP A 35 7.84 -3.15 -27.66
CA ASP A 35 6.63 -2.40 -28.03
C ASP A 35 5.39 -2.80 -27.21
N SER A 36 5.55 -3.67 -26.20
CA SER A 36 4.48 -4.12 -25.31
C SER A 36 4.60 -3.43 -23.94
N PRO A 37 3.51 -2.86 -23.39
CA PRO A 37 3.57 -2.15 -22.11
C PRO A 37 3.83 -3.08 -20.91
N TRP A 38 3.57 -4.39 -21.05
CA TRP A 38 3.52 -5.30 -19.91
C TRP A 38 4.85 -5.50 -19.18
N GLY A 39 5.98 -5.55 -19.90
CA GLY A 39 7.30 -5.68 -19.27
C GLY A 39 7.69 -4.42 -18.48
N TYR A 40 7.28 -3.25 -18.96
CA TYR A 40 7.48 -1.96 -18.28
C TYR A 40 6.62 -1.86 -17.02
N ILE A 41 5.32 -2.17 -17.13
CA ILE A 41 4.38 -2.24 -16.01
C ILE A 41 4.90 -3.20 -14.92
N GLY A 42 5.24 -4.42 -15.32
CA GLY A 42 5.73 -5.43 -14.38
C GLY A 42 7.01 -5.00 -13.67
N SER A 43 7.98 -4.44 -14.43
CA SER A 43 9.25 -3.97 -13.88
C SER A 43 9.06 -2.81 -12.89
N ALA A 44 8.22 -1.82 -13.23
CA ALA A 44 7.90 -0.72 -12.31
C ALA A 44 7.25 -1.22 -11.02
N LEU A 45 6.27 -2.13 -11.10
CA LEU A 45 5.64 -2.73 -9.92
C LEU A 45 6.62 -3.54 -9.08
N MET A 46 7.58 -4.24 -9.70
CA MET A 46 8.66 -4.94 -8.99
C MET A 46 9.59 -3.96 -8.29
N LEU A 47 9.95 -2.84 -8.90
CA LEU A 47 10.76 -1.81 -8.24
C LEU A 47 10.05 -1.24 -7.01
N LEU A 48 8.76 -0.90 -7.13
CA LEU A 48 7.96 -0.42 -6.00
C LEU A 48 7.89 -1.44 -4.85
N ASN A 49 7.61 -2.70 -5.17
CA ASN A 49 7.50 -3.76 -4.18
C ASN A 49 8.86 -4.10 -3.55
N GLY A 50 9.92 -4.17 -4.34
CA GLY A 50 11.27 -4.44 -3.87
C GLY A 50 11.81 -3.31 -2.98
N SER A 51 11.50 -2.05 -3.30
CA SER A 51 11.82 -0.91 -2.46
C SER A 51 11.08 -1.00 -1.12
N PHE A 52 9.77 -1.27 -1.14
CA PHE A 52 8.96 -1.43 0.07
C PHE A 52 9.47 -2.56 0.98
N GLN A 53 9.87 -3.69 0.40
CA GLN A 53 10.36 -4.86 1.13
C GLN A 53 11.84 -4.77 1.53
N GLY A 54 12.56 -3.72 1.15
CA GLY A 54 14.01 -3.61 1.40
C GLY A 54 14.84 -4.65 0.63
N PHE A 55 14.37 -5.10 -0.53
CA PHE A 55 15.09 -6.02 -1.41
C PHE A 55 16.06 -5.32 -2.37
N ILE A 56 15.98 -3.99 -2.47
CA ILE A 56 16.80 -3.16 -3.33
C ILE A 56 17.78 -2.35 -2.49
N ASP A 57 19.07 -2.59 -2.70
CA ASP A 57 20.15 -1.89 -2.00
C ASP A 57 20.57 -0.62 -2.79
N ARG A 58 19.60 0.24 -3.12
CA ARG A 58 19.78 1.54 -3.82
C ARG A 58 18.94 2.63 -3.14
N PRO A 59 19.30 3.92 -3.28
CA PRO A 59 18.49 5.01 -2.77
C PRO A 59 17.05 4.94 -3.30
N ARG A 60 16.08 5.18 -2.40
CA ARG A 60 14.66 5.07 -2.74
C ARG A 60 14.26 5.98 -3.89
N ASP A 61 14.79 7.21 -3.92
CA ASP A 61 14.43 8.17 -4.96
C ASP A 61 14.90 7.72 -6.35
N GLU A 62 16.10 7.13 -6.47
CA GLU A 62 16.57 6.55 -7.73
C GLU A 62 15.67 5.39 -8.21
N VAL A 63 15.18 4.57 -7.27
CA VAL A 63 14.27 3.48 -7.59
C VAL A 63 12.90 4.00 -8.05
N LEU A 64 12.44 5.11 -7.46
CA LEU A 64 11.19 5.75 -7.85
C LEU A 64 11.30 6.47 -9.19
N ASP A 65 12.44 7.11 -9.47
CA ASP A 65 12.71 7.73 -10.77
C ASP A 65 12.67 6.68 -11.89
N GLU A 66 13.28 5.51 -11.65
CA GLU A 66 13.24 4.38 -12.60
C GLU A 66 11.82 3.81 -12.75
N ALA A 67 11.08 3.63 -11.66
CA ALA A 67 9.70 3.14 -11.72
C ALA A 67 8.76 4.12 -12.44
N GLU A 68 9.00 5.43 -12.32
CA GLU A 68 8.28 6.48 -13.00
C GLU A 68 8.52 6.46 -14.51
N ASP A 69 9.78 6.42 -14.98
CA ASP A 69 10.12 6.30 -16.41
C ASP A 69 9.44 5.07 -17.04
N LEU A 70 9.49 3.92 -16.35
CA LEU A 70 8.85 2.70 -16.82
C LEU A 70 7.32 2.84 -16.90
N ALA A 71 6.69 3.50 -15.93
CA ALA A 71 5.25 3.73 -15.94
C ALA A 71 4.83 4.70 -17.07
N GLU A 72 5.60 5.77 -17.29
CA GLU A 72 5.37 6.72 -18.37
C GLU A 72 5.51 6.06 -19.74
N ARG A 73 6.55 5.25 -19.94
CA ARG A 73 6.75 4.49 -21.17
C ARG A 73 5.61 3.51 -21.43
N ALA A 74 5.14 2.80 -20.40
CA ALA A 74 4.00 1.91 -20.52
C ALA A 74 2.73 2.65 -20.99
N LEU A 75 2.46 3.83 -20.41
CA LEU A 75 1.31 4.66 -20.79
C LEU A 75 1.46 5.27 -22.18
N ALA A 76 2.67 5.64 -22.60
CA ALA A 76 2.92 6.12 -23.96
C ALA A 76 2.63 5.05 -25.02
N MET A 77 2.90 3.77 -24.72
CA MET A 77 2.61 2.64 -25.62
C MET A 77 1.13 2.26 -25.63
N ALA A 78 0.47 2.30 -24.47
CA ALA A 78 -0.93 1.92 -24.32
C ALA A 78 -1.67 2.90 -23.38
N PRO A 79 -2.12 4.05 -23.90
CA PRO A 79 -2.77 5.09 -23.10
C PRO A 79 -4.12 4.69 -22.49
N ASP A 80 -4.72 3.58 -22.92
CA ASP A 80 -5.97 3.02 -22.39
C ASP A 80 -5.74 1.75 -21.55
N ASN A 81 -4.49 1.46 -21.18
CA ASN A 81 -4.17 0.33 -20.32
C ASN A 81 -4.38 0.69 -18.85
N TYR A 82 -5.41 0.09 -18.24
CA TYR A 82 -5.75 0.34 -16.84
C TYR A 82 -4.60 0.02 -15.86
N MET A 83 -3.77 -0.98 -16.16
CA MET A 83 -2.60 -1.32 -15.34
C MET A 83 -1.47 -0.31 -15.48
N GLY A 84 -1.34 0.36 -16.63
CA GLY A 84 -0.43 1.49 -16.81
C GLY A 84 -0.82 2.65 -15.90
N HIS A 85 -2.10 3.02 -15.90
CA HIS A 85 -2.65 4.06 -15.02
C HIS A 85 -2.51 3.68 -13.54
N TYR A 86 -2.85 2.44 -13.16
CA TYR A 86 -2.62 1.92 -11.81
C TYR A 86 -1.15 2.02 -11.37
N THR A 87 -0.22 1.70 -12.27
CA THR A 87 1.21 1.71 -11.96
C THR A 87 1.71 3.14 -11.77
N ALA A 88 1.36 4.07 -12.67
CA ALA A 88 1.66 5.49 -12.50
C ALA A 88 1.06 6.04 -11.20
N ALA A 89 -0.19 5.67 -10.89
CA ALA A 89 -0.85 6.05 -9.65
C ALA A 89 -0.09 5.57 -8.40
N ARG A 90 0.40 4.32 -8.42
CA ARG A 90 1.22 3.77 -7.32
C ARG A 90 2.54 4.49 -7.15
N VAL A 91 3.23 4.84 -8.24
CA VAL A 91 4.47 5.65 -8.18
C VAL A 91 4.17 7.00 -7.51
N LEU A 92 3.15 7.71 -7.99
CA LEU A 92 2.73 9.00 -7.45
C LEU A 92 2.34 8.90 -5.96
N ALA A 93 1.58 7.88 -5.57
CA ALA A 93 1.21 7.66 -4.18
C ALA A 93 2.43 7.36 -3.30
N THR A 94 3.39 6.61 -3.82
CA THR A 94 4.64 6.27 -3.11
C THR A 94 5.54 7.50 -2.92
N ARG A 95 5.45 8.50 -3.81
CA ARG A 95 6.07 9.82 -3.67
C ARG A 95 5.28 10.81 -2.79
N GLY A 96 4.07 10.45 -2.36
CA GLY A 96 3.20 11.35 -1.60
C GLY A 96 2.37 12.31 -2.44
N HIS A 97 2.39 12.19 -3.77
CA HIS A 97 1.57 12.99 -4.70
C HIS A 97 0.13 12.47 -4.77
N PHE A 98 -0.56 12.40 -3.63
CA PHE A 98 -1.83 11.67 -3.49
C PHE A 98 -2.96 12.18 -4.38
N ARG A 99 -3.07 13.50 -4.59
CA ARG A 99 -4.08 14.06 -5.50
C ARG A 99 -3.87 13.63 -6.95
N GLU A 100 -2.62 13.47 -7.36
CA GLU A 100 -2.25 13.08 -8.72
C GLU A 100 -2.39 11.59 -8.91
N ALA A 101 -1.97 10.82 -7.90
CA ALA A 101 -2.24 9.40 -7.80
C ALA A 101 -3.72 9.10 -7.93
N LEU A 102 -4.59 9.85 -7.24
CA LEU A 102 -6.03 9.63 -7.30
C LEU A 102 -6.58 9.82 -8.71
N ARG A 103 -6.14 10.83 -9.46
CA ARG A 103 -6.56 11.01 -10.88
C ARG A 103 -6.18 9.81 -11.75
N GLN A 104 -4.97 9.27 -11.55
CA GLN A 104 -4.52 8.10 -12.29
C GLN A 104 -5.28 6.82 -11.88
N PHE A 105 -5.56 6.63 -10.59
CA PHE A 105 -6.39 5.52 -10.15
C PHE A 105 -7.84 5.64 -10.64
N GLU A 106 -8.40 6.84 -10.69
CA GLU A 106 -9.74 7.08 -11.24
C GLU A 106 -9.82 6.69 -12.72
N GLU A 107 -8.77 6.97 -13.50
CA GLU A 107 -8.70 6.52 -14.89
C GLU A 107 -8.55 5.00 -15.00
N ALA A 108 -7.72 4.38 -14.15
CA ALA A 108 -7.63 2.92 -14.06
C ALA A 108 -8.99 2.28 -13.72
N ALA A 109 -9.73 2.84 -12.76
CA ALA A 109 -11.06 2.38 -12.38
C ALA A 109 -12.10 2.65 -13.48
N ARG A 110 -11.97 3.74 -14.26
CA ARG A 110 -12.84 3.99 -15.42
C ARG A 110 -12.66 2.92 -16.49
N LEU A 111 -11.42 2.51 -16.74
CA LEU A 111 -11.05 1.49 -17.73
C LEU A 111 -11.37 0.07 -17.25
N ASN A 112 -11.24 -0.21 -15.95
CA ASN A 112 -11.62 -1.48 -15.33
C ASN A 112 -12.30 -1.27 -13.96
N PRO A 113 -13.63 -1.07 -13.92
CA PRO A 113 -14.35 -0.65 -12.71
C PRO A 113 -14.50 -1.74 -11.65
N SER A 114 -14.24 -3.00 -12.02
CA SER A 114 -14.41 -4.16 -11.15
C SER A 114 -13.08 -4.75 -10.69
N ASP A 115 -11.95 -4.06 -10.90
CA ASP A 115 -10.66 -4.54 -10.39
C ASP A 115 -10.48 -4.17 -8.92
N PRO A 116 -10.64 -5.12 -7.98
CA PRO A 116 -10.47 -4.85 -6.55
C PRO A 116 -9.09 -4.30 -6.19
N LEU A 117 -8.03 -4.64 -6.96
CA LEU A 117 -6.69 -4.12 -6.71
C LEU A 117 -6.64 -2.60 -6.89
N VAL A 118 -7.32 -2.09 -7.92
CA VAL A 118 -7.43 -0.64 -8.18
C VAL A 118 -8.30 0.02 -7.10
N LEU A 119 -9.45 -0.57 -6.80
CA LEU A 119 -10.39 -0.03 -5.80
C LEU A 119 -9.75 0.09 -4.42
N ILE A 120 -8.98 -0.92 -4.00
CA ILE A 120 -8.29 -0.91 -2.70
C ILE A 120 -7.11 0.07 -2.73
N ALA A 121 -6.34 0.15 -3.82
CA ALA A 121 -5.20 1.08 -3.90
C ALA A 121 -5.61 2.55 -3.80
N MET A 122 -6.86 2.88 -4.16
CA MET A 122 -7.41 4.23 -4.04
C MET A 122 -7.65 4.67 -2.60
N SER A 123 -7.78 3.76 -1.64
CA SER A 123 -8.14 4.11 -0.25
C SER A 123 -7.11 5.03 0.39
N MET A 124 -5.81 4.73 0.27
CA MET A 124 -4.77 5.52 0.92
C MET A 124 -4.69 6.96 0.39
N PRO A 125 -4.65 7.22 -0.93
CA PRO A 125 -4.76 8.58 -1.45
C PRO A 125 -6.02 9.32 -0.98
N LEU A 126 -7.18 8.64 -0.93
CA LEU A 126 -8.42 9.24 -0.43
C LEU A 126 -8.30 9.61 1.05
N LEU A 127 -7.75 8.73 1.88
CA LEU A 127 -7.54 8.97 3.31
C LEU A 127 -6.58 10.14 3.55
N PHE A 128 -5.42 10.15 2.87
CA PHE A 128 -4.45 11.24 3.03
C PHE A 128 -4.95 12.59 2.51
N THR A 129 -5.87 12.58 1.54
CA THR A 129 -6.52 13.80 1.04
C THR A 129 -7.80 14.18 1.81
N GLY A 130 -8.18 13.40 2.82
CA GLY A 130 -9.28 13.68 3.75
C GLY A 130 -10.65 13.19 3.28
N ASP A 131 -10.75 12.47 2.17
CA ASP A 131 -12.00 11.93 1.63
C ASP A 131 -12.30 10.53 2.24
N THR A 132 -12.42 10.50 3.56
CA THR A 132 -12.57 9.26 4.35
C THR A 132 -13.85 8.50 4.00
N GLU A 133 -14.97 9.18 3.75
CA GLU A 133 -16.22 8.50 3.41
C GLU A 133 -16.15 7.84 2.04
N ARG A 134 -15.51 8.46 1.05
CA ARG A 134 -15.27 7.81 -0.25
C ARG A 134 -14.31 6.64 -0.12
N ALA A 135 -13.28 6.74 0.71
CA ALA A 135 -12.38 5.61 1.00
C ALA A 135 -13.14 4.40 1.59
N LYS A 136 -14.05 4.63 2.53
CA LYS A 136 -14.90 3.56 3.08
C LYS A 136 -15.79 2.94 2.00
N ALA A 137 -16.48 3.78 1.21
CA ALA A 137 -17.38 3.31 0.17
C ALA A 137 -16.65 2.45 -0.89
N ILE A 138 -15.44 2.83 -1.29
CA ILE A 138 -14.69 2.09 -2.31
C ILE A 138 -14.14 0.77 -1.78
N LEU A 139 -13.71 0.72 -0.51
CA LEU A 139 -13.27 -0.52 0.13
C LEU A 139 -14.42 -1.50 0.37
N GLU A 140 -15.61 -0.99 0.71
CA GLU A 140 -16.82 -1.82 0.80
C GLU A 140 -17.22 -2.37 -0.57
N HIS A 141 -17.10 -1.57 -1.63
CA HIS A 141 -17.30 -2.06 -2.99
C HIS A 141 -16.28 -3.15 -3.34
N ALA A 142 -14.98 -2.95 -3.07
CA ALA A 142 -13.96 -3.96 -3.30
C ALA A 142 -14.25 -5.27 -2.55
N ARG A 143 -14.68 -5.17 -1.29
CA ARG A 143 -15.11 -6.33 -0.47
C ARG A 143 -16.30 -7.09 -1.07
N SER A 144 -17.22 -6.37 -1.72
CA SER A 144 -18.38 -7.00 -2.38
C SER A 144 -18.03 -7.71 -3.69
N VAL A 145 -16.99 -7.24 -4.39
CA VAL A 145 -16.49 -7.84 -5.64
C VAL A 145 -15.72 -9.13 -5.34
N ASP A 146 -14.83 -9.10 -4.35
CA ASP A 146 -14.06 -10.25 -3.91
C ASP A 146 -13.93 -10.28 -2.37
N PRO A 147 -14.75 -11.09 -1.68
CA PRO A 147 -14.70 -11.22 -0.23
C PRO A 147 -13.41 -11.86 0.30
N LEU A 148 -12.59 -12.47 -0.55
CA LEU A 148 -11.36 -13.20 -0.21
C LEU A 148 -10.08 -12.46 -0.64
N HIS A 149 -10.16 -11.16 -0.93
CA HIS A 149 -9.03 -10.36 -1.43
C HIS A 149 -7.81 -10.25 -0.49
N GLY A 150 -7.89 -10.84 0.70
CA GLY A 150 -6.78 -11.03 1.62
C GLY A 150 -6.56 -9.88 2.60
N ASP A 151 -5.49 -10.01 3.38
CA ASP A 151 -5.20 -9.15 4.53
C ASP A 151 -5.02 -7.67 4.16
N TRP A 152 -4.58 -7.36 2.93
CA TRP A 152 -4.40 -5.98 2.49
C TRP A 152 -5.72 -5.18 2.52
N LEU A 153 -6.83 -5.76 2.05
CA LEU A 153 -8.16 -5.15 2.15
C LEU A 153 -8.54 -4.88 3.60
N LEU A 154 -8.28 -5.84 4.51
CA LEU A 154 -8.61 -5.72 5.93
C LEU A 154 -7.81 -4.61 6.61
N VAL A 155 -6.52 -4.48 6.29
CA VAL A 155 -5.68 -3.38 6.75
C VAL A 155 -6.23 -2.03 6.25
N GLN A 156 -6.64 -1.93 4.98
CA GLN A 156 -7.20 -0.68 4.44
C GLN A 156 -8.53 -0.30 5.10
N LEU A 157 -9.39 -1.27 5.41
CA LEU A 157 -10.60 -1.04 6.20
C LEU A 157 -10.27 -0.56 7.62
N GLY A 158 -9.22 -1.12 8.23
CA GLY A 158 -8.69 -0.66 9.51
C GLY A 158 -8.33 0.83 9.48
N TRP A 159 -7.54 1.26 8.49
CA TRP A 159 -7.19 2.68 8.28
C TRP A 159 -8.42 3.56 8.11
N ALA A 160 -9.35 3.15 7.24
CA ALA A 160 -10.53 3.94 6.92
C ALA A 160 -11.46 4.12 8.13
N HIS A 161 -11.69 3.04 8.90
CA HIS A 161 -12.50 3.10 10.11
C HIS A 161 -11.80 3.87 11.25
N TRP A 162 -10.47 3.73 11.40
CA TRP A 162 -9.71 4.52 12.38
C TRP A 162 -9.79 6.02 12.10
N GLN A 163 -9.69 6.42 10.82
CA GLN A 163 -9.80 7.83 10.44
C GLN A 163 -11.22 8.37 10.62
N ALA A 164 -12.24 7.54 10.40
CA ALA A 164 -13.63 7.88 10.65
C ALA A 164 -14.04 7.86 12.14
N GLY A 165 -13.17 7.40 13.04
CA GLY A 165 -13.49 7.18 14.47
C GLY A 165 -14.37 5.96 14.73
N GLU A 166 -14.59 5.10 13.72
CA GLU A 166 -15.38 3.87 13.81
C GLU A 166 -14.52 2.68 14.28
N CYS A 167 -13.72 2.89 15.33
CA CYS A 167 -12.59 2.02 15.67
C CYS A 167 -12.95 0.56 15.98
N GLU A 168 -14.14 0.29 16.52
CA GLU A 168 -14.64 -1.08 16.71
C GLU A 168 -14.73 -1.86 15.39
N LYS A 169 -15.19 -1.22 14.30
CA LYS A 169 -15.26 -1.87 12.98
C LYS A 169 -13.88 -2.11 12.38
N GLY A 170 -12.95 -1.16 12.60
CA GLY A 170 -11.56 -1.34 12.19
C GLY A 170 -10.91 -2.51 12.93
N LEU A 171 -11.15 -2.62 14.24
CA LEU A 171 -10.63 -3.70 15.07
C LEU A 171 -11.20 -5.07 14.66
N ASP A 172 -12.50 -5.15 14.34
CA ASP A 172 -13.11 -6.35 13.75
C ASP A 172 -12.40 -6.77 12.45
N ALA A 173 -12.14 -5.81 11.55
CA ALA A 173 -11.41 -6.10 10.31
C ALA A 173 -10.01 -6.66 10.60
N MET A 174 -9.30 -6.13 11.60
CA MET A 174 -7.98 -6.63 11.98
C MET A 174 -8.03 -8.05 12.56
N HIS A 175 -9.02 -8.36 13.40
CA HIS A 175 -9.18 -9.69 14.01
C HIS A 175 -9.60 -10.79 13.02
N ARG A 176 -10.07 -10.42 11.82
CA ARG A 176 -10.33 -11.40 10.75
C ARG A 176 -9.07 -11.92 10.08
N MET A 177 -7.91 -11.29 10.30
CA MET A 177 -6.63 -11.79 9.81
C MET A 177 -6.15 -12.94 10.69
N ALA A 178 -5.81 -14.09 10.08
CA ALA A 178 -5.28 -15.23 10.81
C ALA A 178 -3.88 -14.96 11.41
N SER A 179 -3.08 -14.15 10.70
CA SER A 179 -1.74 -13.74 11.13
C SER A 179 -1.45 -12.33 10.61
N PRO A 180 -1.76 -11.27 11.36
CA PRO A 180 -1.49 -9.90 10.95
C PRO A 180 -0.01 -9.69 10.60
N PRO A 181 0.32 -9.08 9.45
CA PRO A 181 1.70 -8.73 9.12
C PRO A 181 2.30 -7.80 10.18
N VAL A 182 3.60 -7.91 10.47
CA VAL A 182 4.31 -7.03 11.42
C VAL A 182 4.09 -5.55 11.09
N SER A 183 4.07 -5.21 9.79
CA SER A 183 3.81 -3.84 9.31
C SER A 183 2.41 -3.29 9.64
N SER A 184 1.47 -4.15 10.01
CA SER A 184 0.10 -3.78 10.37
C SER A 184 -0.13 -3.62 11.88
N LEU A 185 0.87 -3.95 12.71
CA LEU A 185 0.73 -3.90 14.17
C LEU A 185 0.55 -2.47 14.71
N THR A 186 1.09 -1.45 14.02
CA THR A 186 0.86 -0.04 14.38
C THR A 186 -0.60 0.36 14.18
N MET A 187 -1.25 -0.16 13.13
CA MET A 187 -2.69 0.01 12.92
C MET A 187 -3.50 -0.71 14.00
N LEU A 188 -3.18 -1.97 14.31
CA LEU A 188 -3.87 -2.72 15.36
C LEU A 188 -3.76 -2.01 16.72
N ALA A 189 -2.55 -1.58 17.11
CA ALA A 189 -2.33 -0.84 18.35
C ALA A 189 -3.12 0.49 18.37
N SER A 190 -3.17 1.21 17.25
CA SER A 190 -3.91 2.48 17.16
C SER A 190 -5.42 2.29 17.27
N LEU A 191 -5.96 1.19 16.75
CA LEU A 191 -7.35 0.81 16.93
C LEU A 191 -7.65 0.42 18.38
N GLN A 192 -6.76 -0.34 19.03
CA GLN A 192 -6.88 -0.70 20.45
C GLN A 192 -6.83 0.53 21.36
N ILE A 193 -5.96 1.51 21.10
CA ILE A 193 -5.98 2.79 21.81
C ILE A 193 -7.31 3.51 21.61
N CYS A 194 -7.81 3.55 20.37
CA CYS A 194 -9.06 4.22 20.05
C CYS A 194 -10.29 3.57 20.72
N THR A 195 -10.30 2.25 20.92
CA THR A 195 -11.35 1.54 21.67
C THR A 195 -11.13 1.54 23.19
N GLY A 196 -10.01 2.09 23.66
CA GLY A 196 -9.68 2.24 25.08
C GLY A 196 -8.86 1.09 25.68
N ASP A 197 -8.48 0.08 24.89
CA ASP A 197 -7.66 -1.04 25.33
C ASP A 197 -6.16 -0.74 25.26
N THR A 198 -5.70 0.14 26.16
CA THR A 198 -4.29 0.56 26.21
C THR A 198 -3.35 -0.56 26.61
N ALA A 199 -3.83 -1.54 27.39
CA ALA A 199 -3.03 -2.68 27.81
C ALA A 199 -2.69 -3.57 26.61
N GLN A 200 -3.70 -3.93 25.81
CA GLN A 200 -3.50 -4.72 24.60
C GLN A 200 -2.67 -3.96 23.55
N ALA A 201 -2.84 -2.64 23.44
CA ALA A 201 -2.04 -1.79 22.55
C ALA A 201 -0.53 -1.88 22.86
N ARG A 202 -0.16 -1.89 24.16
CA ARG A 202 1.23 -2.02 24.59
C ARG A 202 1.82 -3.38 24.30
N GLU A 203 1.05 -4.45 24.47
CA GLU A 203 1.46 -5.79 24.07
C GLU A 203 1.69 -5.88 22.56
N THR A 204 0.79 -5.28 21.77
CA THR A 204 0.90 -5.24 20.31
C THR A 204 2.15 -4.48 19.84
N ILE A 205 2.46 -3.33 20.45
CA ILE A 205 3.70 -2.59 20.16
C ILE A 205 4.94 -3.34 20.65
N ALA A 206 4.88 -4.04 21.78
CA ALA A 206 6.00 -4.88 22.23
C ALA A 206 6.32 -5.97 21.18
N ALA A 207 5.30 -6.64 20.64
CA ALA A 207 5.49 -7.63 19.56
C ALA A 207 6.08 -7.01 18.28
N LEU A 208 5.68 -5.78 17.94
CA LEU A 208 6.30 -5.03 16.84
C LEU A 208 7.79 -4.79 17.08
N LEU A 209 8.17 -4.38 18.30
CA LEU A 209 9.55 -4.07 18.66
C LEU A 209 10.41 -5.33 18.81
N GLU A 210 9.84 -6.49 19.14
CA GLU A 210 10.54 -7.77 19.06
C GLU A 210 10.97 -8.10 17.61
N ALA A 211 10.09 -7.82 16.64
CA ALA A 211 10.38 -8.04 15.22
C ALA A 211 11.21 -6.90 14.58
N ARG A 212 11.06 -5.67 15.06
CA ARG A 212 11.75 -4.46 14.57
C ARG A 212 12.23 -3.59 15.74
N PRO A 213 13.37 -3.92 16.37
CA PRO A 213 13.87 -3.23 17.56
C PRO A 213 14.12 -1.72 17.38
N ASP A 214 14.41 -1.29 16.15
CA ASP A 214 14.71 0.12 15.83
C ASP A 214 13.48 0.92 15.36
N TYR A 215 12.27 0.33 15.41
CA TYR A 215 11.06 1.04 14.98
C TYR A 215 10.64 2.10 16.00
N SER A 216 10.32 3.31 15.54
CA SER A 216 10.08 4.47 16.41
C SER A 216 9.07 5.47 15.84
N ILE A 217 8.68 6.42 16.67
CA ILE A 217 7.88 7.58 16.29
C ILE A 217 8.59 8.40 15.20
N GLN A 218 9.92 8.52 15.25
CA GLN A 218 10.68 9.22 14.20
C GLN A 218 10.56 8.55 12.83
N GLU A 219 10.47 7.21 12.78
CA GLU A 219 10.20 6.47 11.56
C GLU A 219 8.78 6.73 11.04
N GLU A 220 7.78 6.74 11.93
CA GLU A 220 6.40 7.09 11.58
C GLU A 220 6.27 8.51 11.00
N ILE A 221 7.00 9.48 11.55
CA ILE A 221 7.09 10.85 11.01
C ILE A 221 7.71 10.84 9.60
N ARG A 222 8.69 9.97 9.34
CA ARG A 222 9.39 9.90 8.06
C ARG A 222 8.53 9.28 6.96
N ILE A 223 7.71 8.29 7.29
CA ILE A 223 6.95 7.51 6.30
C ILE A 223 5.54 8.05 6.04
N ASN A 224 4.98 8.87 6.94
CA ASN A 224 3.68 9.49 6.76
C ASN A 224 3.80 10.95 6.31
N PRO A 225 2.88 11.44 5.46
CA PRO A 225 2.90 12.81 4.98
C PRO A 225 2.59 13.80 6.11
N SER A 226 3.36 14.89 6.20
CA SER A 226 3.13 15.96 7.17
C SER A 226 1.84 16.74 6.94
N ASP A 227 1.30 16.70 5.71
CA ASP A 227 0.06 17.34 5.32
C ASP A 227 -1.14 16.38 5.26
N TRP A 228 -1.05 15.24 5.96
CA TRP A 228 -2.16 14.28 6.09
C TRP A 228 -3.45 14.98 6.54
N LYS A 229 -4.47 14.95 5.67
CA LYS A 229 -5.79 15.49 5.95
C LYS A 229 -6.76 14.48 6.58
N PRO A 230 -7.71 14.94 7.42
CA PRO A 230 -7.89 16.31 7.92
C PRO A 230 -6.72 16.79 8.81
N ASP A 231 -6.56 18.11 8.99
CA ASP A 231 -5.51 18.67 9.84
C ASP A 231 -5.55 18.08 11.27
N GLY A 232 -4.40 17.75 11.83
CA GLY A 232 -4.30 17.07 13.12
C GLY A 232 -4.34 15.54 13.04
N THR A 233 -4.54 14.94 11.86
CA THR A 233 -4.64 13.48 11.74
C THR A 233 -3.30 12.79 12.02
N LEU A 234 -2.19 13.32 11.52
CA LEU A 234 -0.86 12.78 11.81
C LEU A 234 -0.54 12.89 13.30
N GLU A 235 -0.83 14.02 13.95
CA GLU A 235 -0.59 14.20 15.37
C GLU A 235 -1.40 13.19 16.20
N ARG A 236 -2.69 12.99 15.86
CA ARG A 236 -3.54 11.99 16.50
C ARG A 236 -3.00 10.56 16.31
N TRP A 237 -2.48 10.25 15.13
CA TRP A 237 -1.83 8.97 14.85
C TRP A 237 -0.62 8.75 15.75
N LEU A 238 0.31 9.72 15.78
CA LEU A 238 1.55 9.63 16.56
C LEU A 238 1.26 9.58 18.06
N ASP A 239 0.30 10.36 18.56
CA ASP A 239 -0.07 10.35 19.98
C ASP A 239 -0.69 9.03 20.41
N GLY A 240 -1.46 8.37 19.54
CA GLY A 240 -1.95 7.02 19.78
C GLY A 240 -0.80 6.02 19.94
N LEU A 241 0.16 6.05 19.03
CA LEU A 241 1.33 5.17 19.09
C LEU A 241 2.22 5.43 20.31
N ARG A 242 2.39 6.69 20.73
CA ARG A 242 3.08 7.03 21.99
C ARG A 242 2.37 6.45 23.20
N GLN A 243 1.04 6.51 23.25
CA GLN A 243 0.25 5.90 24.34
C GLN A 243 0.37 4.38 24.36
N ALA A 244 0.46 3.76 23.18
CA ALA A 244 0.73 2.35 23.00
C ALA A 244 2.19 1.96 23.32
N GLY A 245 3.07 2.91 23.65
CA GLY A 245 4.43 2.64 24.11
C GLY A 245 5.48 2.59 23.00
N LEU A 246 5.19 3.12 21.80
CA LEU A 246 6.20 3.23 20.75
C LEU A 246 7.25 4.27 21.15
N PRO A 247 8.56 3.96 21.08
CA PRO A 247 9.62 4.87 21.48
C PRO A 247 9.74 6.08 20.54
N GLY A 248 10.27 7.17 21.09
CA GLY A 248 10.54 8.42 20.36
C GLY A 248 11.54 8.24 19.23
#